data_AF-A0A2V9Y6S5-F1
#
_entry.id   AF-A0A2V9Y6S5-F1
#
_cell.length_a   1.000
_cell.length_b   1.000
_cell.length_c   1.000
_cell.angle_alpha   90.00
_cell.angle_beta   90.00
_cell.angle_gamma   90.00
#
_symmetry.space_group_name_H-M   'P 1'
#
loop_
_entity.id
_entity.type
_entity.pdbx_description
1 polymer ?
#
loop_
_entity_poly.entity_id
_entity_poly.type
_entity_poly.pdbx_seq_one_letter_code
_entity_poly.pdbx_strand_id
1 'polypeptide(L)'
;MVPKRIFFTKGVGKHRERLTSFELALRDAGIAAQNLVRVSSIFPPNCKLLTRKEGVKYLHPGEVVFAVVAENSTREPHRLLASSIGVAIPADRNTYGYLSEHHSFGETEDAAGEYAEE
;
A
#
# COMPACT_ATOMS: atom_id res chain seq x y z
N MET A 1 18.47 -3.67 -7.92
CA MET A 1 17.86 -2.45 -8.49
C MET A 1 17.28 -1.62 -7.36
N VAL A 2 17.37 -0.28 -7.40
CA VAL A 2 16.80 0.63 -6.38
C VAL A 2 15.76 1.53 -7.06
N PRO A 3 14.50 1.61 -6.56
CA PRO A 3 13.47 2.42 -7.20
C PRO A 3 13.72 3.91 -7.02
N LYS A 4 13.40 4.70 -8.05
CA LYS A 4 13.55 6.18 -8.06
C LYS A 4 12.22 6.92 -7.83
N ARG A 5 11.10 6.20 -7.90
CA ARG A 5 9.74 6.71 -7.79
C ARG A 5 8.91 5.73 -6.97
N ILE A 6 8.09 6.25 -6.08
CA ILE A 6 7.12 5.50 -5.28
C ILE A 6 5.80 6.26 -5.33
N PHE A 7 4.68 5.56 -5.23
CA PHE A 7 3.37 6.17 -4.99
C PHE A 7 2.57 5.27 -4.05
N PHE A 8 1.67 5.86 -3.28
CA PHE A 8 0.74 5.11 -2.42
C PHE A 8 -0.59 4.89 -3.15
N THR A 9 -1.18 3.73 -2.90
CA THR A 9 -2.55 3.44 -3.31
C THR A 9 -3.21 2.55 -2.26
N LYS A 10 -4.53 2.61 -2.21
CA LYS A 10 -5.36 1.79 -1.33
C LYS A 10 -6.64 1.43 -2.06
N GLY A 11 -7.25 0.34 -1.64
CA GLY A 11 -8.53 -0.08 -2.18
C GLY A 11 -9.20 -1.11 -1.29
N VAL A 12 -10.50 -1.27 -1.50
CA VAL A 12 -11.33 -2.20 -0.75
C VAL A 12 -12.04 -3.16 -1.68
N GLY A 13 -12.21 -4.41 -1.24
CA GLY A 13 -12.91 -5.43 -2.00
C GLY A 13 -13.79 -6.27 -1.09
N LYS A 14 -14.99 -6.60 -1.59
CA LYS A 14 -15.97 -7.40 -0.85
C LYS A 14 -16.41 -8.56 -1.72
N HIS A 15 -16.23 -9.78 -1.23
CA HIS A 15 -16.67 -10.99 -1.90
C HIS A 15 -16.84 -12.11 -0.86
N ARG A 16 -17.59 -13.16 -1.22
CA ARG A 16 -17.76 -14.34 -0.35
C ARG A 16 -16.44 -15.11 -0.21
N GLU A 17 -15.68 -15.16 -1.30
CA GLU A 17 -14.35 -15.76 -1.35
C GLU A 17 -13.25 -14.74 -1.04
N ARG A 18 -12.33 -15.10 -0.13
CA ARG A 18 -11.23 -14.23 0.29
C ARG A 18 -10.35 -13.81 -0.89
N LEU A 19 -9.96 -14.76 -1.74
CA LEU A 19 -9.08 -14.48 -2.89
C LEU A 19 -9.69 -13.42 -3.82
N THR A 20 -10.95 -13.60 -4.20
CA THR A 20 -11.66 -12.64 -5.04
C THR A 20 -11.86 -11.29 -4.34
N SER A 21 -12.10 -11.27 -3.03
CA SER A 21 -12.16 -10.00 -2.29
C SER A 21 -10.85 -9.22 -2.35
N PHE A 22 -9.71 -9.93 -2.31
CA PHE A 22 -8.40 -9.32 -2.47
C PHE A 22 -8.16 -8.81 -3.89
N GLU A 23 -8.54 -9.56 -4.93
CA GLU A 23 -8.47 -9.10 -6.32
C GLU A 23 -9.29 -7.83 -6.57
N LEU A 24 -10.49 -7.75 -5.97
CA LEU A 24 -11.32 -6.56 -6.03
C LEU A 24 -10.67 -5.37 -5.32
N ALA A 25 -10.01 -5.59 -4.17
CA ALA A 25 -9.26 -4.55 -3.48
C ALA A 25 -8.09 -4.03 -4.32
N LEU A 26 -7.36 -4.92 -5.01
CA LEU A 26 -6.29 -4.52 -5.95
C LEU A 26 -6.84 -3.74 -7.16
N ARG A 27 -8.06 -4.08 -7.62
CA ARG A 27 -8.71 -3.39 -8.74
C ARG A 27 -9.13 -1.98 -8.32
N ASP A 28 -9.73 -1.85 -7.14
CA ASP A 28 -10.08 -0.56 -6.54
C ASP A 28 -8.82 0.30 -6.29
N ALA A 29 -7.71 -0.33 -5.87
CA ALA A 29 -6.39 0.28 -5.75
C ALA A 29 -5.71 0.60 -7.11
N GLY A 30 -6.29 0.17 -8.25
CA GLY A 30 -5.79 0.46 -9.59
C GLY A 30 -4.49 -0.25 -9.97
N ILE A 31 -4.16 -1.35 -9.28
CA ILE A 31 -2.93 -2.12 -9.49
C ILE A 31 -3.19 -3.62 -9.74
N ALA A 32 -4.45 -4.03 -9.95
CA ALA A 32 -4.81 -5.44 -10.21
C ALA A 32 -4.17 -6.07 -11.44
N ALA A 33 -3.72 -5.27 -12.41
CA ALA A 33 -3.10 -5.81 -13.63
C ALA A 33 -1.62 -6.18 -13.43
N GLN A 34 -1.06 -5.97 -12.23
CA GLN A 34 0.38 -6.08 -11.96
C GLN A 34 0.70 -7.37 -11.19
N ASN A 35 1.89 -7.91 -11.43
CA ASN A 35 2.43 -9.03 -10.66
C ASN A 35 3.20 -8.50 -9.45
N LEU A 36 2.56 -8.48 -8.28
CA LEU A 36 3.14 -7.87 -7.08
C LEU A 36 4.16 -8.78 -6.39
N VAL A 37 5.36 -8.26 -6.14
CA VAL A 37 6.37 -8.87 -5.27
C VAL A 37 6.41 -8.09 -3.97
N ARG A 38 6.06 -8.74 -2.86
CA ARG A 38 6.12 -8.11 -1.54
C ARG A 38 7.58 -7.89 -1.14
N VAL A 39 7.92 -6.67 -0.73
CA VAL A 39 9.26 -6.30 -0.24
C VAL A 39 9.17 -5.69 1.14
N SER A 40 10.33 -5.62 1.81
CA SER A 40 10.49 -4.95 3.09
C SER A 40 10.31 -3.43 3.00
N SER A 41 10.20 -2.81 4.16
CA SER A 41 9.59 -1.50 4.33
C SER A 41 10.61 -0.35 4.33
N ILE A 42 11.38 -0.20 3.24
CA ILE A 42 12.41 0.85 3.09
C ILE A 42 12.02 1.87 2.01
N PHE A 43 12.07 3.16 2.36
CA PHE A 43 11.95 4.27 1.43
C PHE A 43 13.35 4.67 0.91
N PRO A 44 13.66 4.52 -0.39
CA PRO A 44 15.02 4.74 -0.88
C PRO A 44 15.47 6.21 -0.79
N PRO A 45 16.78 6.46 -0.61
CA PRO A 45 17.35 7.80 -0.70
C PRO A 45 17.00 8.48 -2.03
N ASN A 46 16.72 9.78 -1.98
CA ASN A 46 16.40 10.61 -3.14
C ASN A 46 15.21 10.10 -4.00
N CYS A 47 14.40 9.16 -3.50
CA CYS A 47 13.20 8.69 -4.17
C CYS A 47 12.17 9.82 -4.28
N LYS A 48 11.42 9.85 -5.39
CA LYS A 48 10.33 10.79 -5.61
C LYS A 48 9.00 10.14 -5.25
N LEU A 49 8.29 10.77 -4.32
CA LEU A 49 6.90 10.41 -4.05
C LEU A 49 6.00 11.03 -5.13
N LEU A 50 5.23 10.19 -5.83
CA LEU A 50 4.29 10.58 -6.86
C LEU A 50 2.86 10.43 -6.35
N THR A 51 1.95 11.18 -6.97
CA THR A 51 0.51 10.91 -6.81
C THR A 51 0.14 9.57 -7.47
N ARG A 52 -0.92 8.91 -7.01
CA ARG A 52 -1.45 7.69 -7.66
C ARG A 52 -1.69 7.88 -9.16
N LYS A 53 -2.27 9.02 -9.55
CA LYS A 53 -2.58 9.34 -10.96
C LYS A 53 -1.31 9.41 -11.83
N GLU A 54 -0.20 9.86 -11.28
CA GLU A 54 1.08 9.91 -12.00
C GLU A 54 1.80 8.58 -11.95
N GLY A 55 1.83 7.92 -10.79
CA GLY A 55 2.50 6.63 -10.58
C GLY A 55 1.97 5.54 -11.51
N VAL A 56 0.65 5.43 -11.65
CA VAL A 56 0.02 4.40 -12.51
C VAL A 56 0.43 4.53 -13.98
N LYS A 57 0.80 5.72 -14.46
CA LYS A 57 1.26 5.91 -15.85
C LYS A 57 2.59 5.21 -16.15
N TYR A 58 3.34 4.85 -15.11
CA TYR A 58 4.60 4.13 -15.22
C TYR A 58 4.43 2.61 -15.11
N LEU A 59 3.21 2.11 -14.94
CA LEU A 59 2.92 0.69 -14.80
C LEU A 59 2.37 0.12 -16.09
N HIS A 60 2.81 -1.08 -16.44
CA HIS A 60 2.30 -1.83 -17.57
C HIS A 60 1.61 -3.13 -17.10
N PRO A 61 0.49 -3.54 -17.72
CA PRO A 61 -0.15 -4.81 -17.41
C PRO A 61 0.82 -6.00 -17.52
N GLY A 62 0.84 -6.85 -16.50
CA GLY A 62 1.73 -8.01 -16.40
C GLY A 62 3.12 -7.72 -15.85
N GLU A 63 3.47 -6.45 -15.63
CA GLU A 63 4.77 -6.06 -15.07
C GLU A 63 4.96 -6.58 -13.63
N VAL A 64 6.18 -7.01 -13.33
CA VAL A 64 6.59 -7.37 -11.96
C VAL A 64 6.86 -6.08 -11.19
N VAL A 65 6.04 -5.81 -10.18
CA VAL A 65 6.11 -4.59 -9.36
C VAL A 65 6.44 -4.95 -7.93
N PHE A 66 7.55 -4.41 -7.43
CA PHE A 66 7.91 -4.54 -6.02
C PHE A 66 7.08 -3.56 -5.19
N ALA A 67 6.38 -4.07 -4.18
CA ALA A 67 5.49 -3.28 -3.33
C ALA A 67 5.61 -3.67 -1.86
N VAL A 68 5.53 -2.68 -0.98
CA VAL A 68 5.21 -2.89 0.43
C VAL A 68 3.69 -3.00 0.51
N VAL A 69 3.16 -4.05 1.16
CA VAL A 69 1.74 -4.39 1.07
C VAL A 69 1.17 -4.66 2.43
N ALA A 70 0.46 -3.67 2.96
CA ALA A 70 -0.42 -3.87 4.08
C ALA A 70 -1.78 -4.42 3.60
N GLU A 71 -2.16 -5.64 4.01
CA GLU A 71 -3.47 -6.26 3.76
C GLU A 71 -4.17 -6.65 5.07
N ASN A 72 -5.47 -6.36 5.18
CA ASN A 72 -6.33 -6.89 6.24
C ASN A 72 -7.64 -7.44 5.64
N SER A 73 -8.23 -8.46 6.27
CA SER A 73 -9.48 -9.07 5.81
C SER A 73 -10.29 -9.66 6.97
N THR A 74 -11.62 -9.68 6.82
CA THR A 74 -12.53 -10.30 7.79
C THR A 74 -13.71 -10.95 7.08
N ARG A 75 -14.33 -11.93 7.76
CA ARG A 75 -15.59 -12.57 7.35
C ARG A 75 -16.73 -12.30 8.34
N GLU A 76 -16.51 -11.42 9.32
CA GLU A 76 -17.48 -11.05 10.33
C GLU A 76 -18.38 -9.90 9.82
N PRO A 77 -19.72 -10.06 9.87
CA PRO A 77 -20.63 -8.96 9.53
C PRO A 77 -20.34 -7.72 10.37
N HIS A 78 -20.37 -6.54 9.73
CA HIS A 78 -20.21 -5.23 10.37
C HIS A 78 -18.89 -4.99 11.10
N ARG A 79 -17.89 -5.87 10.95
CA ARG A 79 -16.55 -5.64 11.50
C ARG A 79 -15.86 -4.53 10.72
N LEU A 80 -15.58 -3.43 11.39
CA LEU A 80 -14.71 -2.37 10.86
C LEU A 80 -13.28 -2.89 10.82
N LEU A 81 -12.61 -2.71 9.68
CA LEU A 81 -11.21 -3.05 9.48
C LEU A 81 -10.48 -1.90 8.81
N ALA A 82 -9.20 -1.76 9.12
CA ALA A 82 -8.29 -0.84 8.46
C ALA A 82 -6.99 -1.54 8.09
N SER A 83 -6.34 -1.00 7.08
CA SER A 83 -5.01 -1.38 6.62
C SER A 83 -4.35 -0.12 6.07
N SER A 84 -3.20 0.26 6.62
CA SER A 84 -2.51 1.51 6.29
C SER A 84 -1.01 1.27 6.10
N ILE A 85 -0.40 2.14 5.30
CA ILE A 85 1.05 2.23 5.15
C ILE A 85 1.44 3.67 5.43
N GLY A 86 2.27 3.89 6.42
CA GLY A 86 2.89 5.17 6.71
C GLY A 86 4.32 5.24 6.16
N VAL A 87 4.86 6.45 6.10
CA VAL A 87 6.22 6.67 5.61
C VAL A 87 6.95 7.72 6.44
N ALA A 88 8.08 7.33 7.00
CA ALA A 88 9.00 8.23 7.67
C ALA A 88 10.11 8.63 6.69
N ILE A 89 10.02 9.83 6.11
CA ILE A 89 11.04 10.37 5.21
C ILE A 89 12.04 11.20 6.03
N PRO A 90 13.34 10.86 6.03
CA PRO A 90 14.36 11.59 6.77
C PRO A 90 14.55 13.00 6.19
N ALA A 91 14.95 13.96 7.05
CA ALA A 91 15.31 15.30 6.62
C ALA A 91 16.51 15.30 5.66
N ASP A 92 17.51 14.44 5.92
CA ASP A 92 18.59 14.19 4.98
C ASP A 92 18.14 13.20 3.89
N ARG A 93 17.98 13.70 2.66
CA ARG A 93 17.53 12.88 1.53
C ARG A 93 18.55 11.87 1.03
N ASN A 94 19.79 11.93 1.52
CA ASN A 94 20.85 10.97 1.19
C ASN A 94 20.75 9.68 1.99
N THR A 95 20.00 9.68 3.10
CA THR A 95 19.69 8.46 3.84
C THR A 95 18.33 7.89 3.44
N TYR A 96 18.08 6.64 3.83
CA TYR A 96 16.84 5.95 3.55
C TYR A 96 15.80 6.26 4.64
N GLY A 97 14.53 6.23 4.26
CA GLY A 97 13.40 6.29 5.18
C GLY A 97 12.80 4.91 5.44
N TYR A 98 11.77 4.88 6.27
CA TYR A 98 11.04 3.68 6.63
C TYR A 98 9.60 3.75 6.15
N LEU A 99 9.05 2.59 5.82
CA LEU A 99 7.63 2.39 5.62
C LEU A 99 7.14 1.54 6.79
N SER A 100 5.95 1.82 7.28
CA SER A 100 5.33 1.16 8.43
C SER A 100 3.97 0.62 7.98
N GLU A 101 3.71 -0.65 8.22
CA GLU A 101 2.46 -1.31 7.86
C GLU A 101 1.61 -1.47 9.12
N HIS A 102 0.34 -1.08 9.05
CA HIS A 102 -0.59 -1.25 10.16
C HIS A 102 -1.88 -1.92 9.71
N HIS A 103 -2.40 -2.78 10.59
CA HIS A 103 -3.62 -3.54 10.37
C HIS A 103 -4.43 -3.56 11.65
N SER A 104 -5.67 -3.12 11.59
CA SER A 104 -6.50 -3.03 12.78
C SER A 104 -7.95 -3.36 12.51
N PHE A 105 -8.66 -3.62 13.59
CA PHE A 105 -10.09 -3.83 13.61
C PHE A 105 -10.72 -2.89 14.61
N GLY A 106 -11.84 -2.26 14.24
CA GLY A 106 -12.53 -1.30 15.09
C GLY A 106 -11.91 0.10 15.12
N GLU A 107 -10.86 0.35 14.33
CA GLU A 107 -10.27 1.69 14.16
C GLU A 107 -10.84 2.36 12.90
N THR A 108 -10.99 3.68 12.98
CA THR A 108 -11.35 4.51 11.83
C THR A 108 -10.14 4.70 10.90
N GLU A 109 -10.40 5.19 9.69
CA GLU A 109 -9.34 5.53 8.73
C GLU A 109 -8.31 6.50 9.30
N ASP A 110 -8.77 7.54 10.00
CA ASP A 110 -7.89 8.55 10.58
C ASP A 110 -6.98 7.96 11.67
N ALA A 111 -7.55 7.18 12.60
CA ALA A 111 -6.79 6.56 13.68
C ALA A 111 -5.76 5.54 13.16
N ALA A 112 -6.13 4.73 12.17
CA ALA A 112 -5.21 3.79 11.56
C ALA A 112 -4.13 4.49 10.72
N GLY A 113 -4.43 5.66 10.16
CA GLY A 113 -3.48 6.52 9.45
C GLY A 113 -2.45 7.12 10.39
N GLU A 114 -2.90 7.76 11.47
CA GLU A 114 -2.03 8.34 12.50
C GLU A 114 -1.07 7.30 13.08
N TYR A 115 -1.58 6.12 13.46
CA TYR A 115 -0.73 5.04 13.99
C TYR A 115 0.33 4.58 13.01
N ALA A 116 0.02 4.56 11.71
CA ALA A 116 0.99 4.18 10.70
C ALA A 116 2.06 5.26 10.49
N GLU A 117 1.78 6.54 10.77
CA GLU A 117 2.74 7.63 10.60
C GLU A 117 3.68 7.83 11.81
N GLU A 118 3.35 7.25 12.97
CA GLU A 118 4.23 7.16 14.16
C GLU A 118 5.36 6.13 14.00
#